data_AF-A0A8T9MWG1-F1
#
_entry.id   AF-A0A8T9MWG1-F1
#
_cell.length_a   1.000
_cell.length_b   1.000
_cell.length_c   1.000
_cell.angle_alpha   90.00
_cell.angle_beta   90.00
_cell.angle_gamma   90.00
#
_symmetry.space_group_name_H-M   'P 1'
#
loop_
_entity.id
_entity.type
_entity.pdbx_description
1 polymer ?
#
loop_
_entity_poly.entity_id
_entity_poly.type
_entity_poly.pdbx_seq_one_letter_code
_entity_poly.pdbx_strand_id
1 'polypeptide(L)'
;MNDIFGARVILPSEAVAQIMEKLDDWKTAYGLKNWYLRDEDGYLGVHVYFKNGSNFYYPWELQICDENDAETNIRSHRAYKRGFVAAALQAA
;
A
#
# COMPACT_ATOMS: atom_id res chain seq x y z
N MET A 1 5.68 -10.98 -8.11
CA MET A 1 4.74 -11.05 -6.96
C MET A 1 5.51 -10.56 -5.74
N ASN A 2 5.25 -9.33 -5.29
CA ASN A 2 5.99 -8.74 -4.17
C ASN A 2 5.18 -8.77 -2.85
N ASP A 3 3.90 -9.16 -2.91
CA ASP A 3 2.92 -8.79 -1.88
C ASP A 3 2.12 -10.03 -1.42
N ILE A 4 2.82 -11.17 -1.32
CA ILE A 4 2.23 -12.40 -0.75
C ILE A 4 1.74 -12.12 0.68
N PHE A 5 2.50 -11.30 1.40
CA PHE A 5 2.09 -10.69 2.65
C PHE A 5 2.01 -9.18 2.47
N GLY A 6 0.91 -8.61 2.95
CA GLY A 6 0.71 -7.17 3.02
C GLY A 6 -0.05 -6.81 4.28
N ALA A 7 0.37 -5.73 4.94
CA ALA A 7 -0.30 -5.18 6.11
C ALA A 7 -0.78 -3.75 5.82
N ARG A 8 -1.81 -3.30 6.53
CA ARG A 8 -2.30 -1.93 6.46
C ARG A 8 -2.38 -1.35 7.87
N VAL A 9 -1.90 -0.12 8.01
CA VAL A 9 -2.10 0.72 9.19
C VAL A 9 -2.90 1.95 8.79
N ILE A 10 -3.79 2.37 9.67
CA ILE A 10 -4.59 3.59 9.54
C ILE A 10 -4.11 4.52 10.65
N LEU A 11 -3.68 5.72 10.28
CA LEU A 11 -3.03 6.67 11.19
C LEU A 11 -3.63 8.08 11.04
N PRO A 12 -3.52 8.94 12.07
CA PRO A 12 -3.86 10.34 11.95
C PRO A 12 -2.99 11.05 10.90
N SER A 13 -3.55 12.08 10.24
CA SER A 13 -2.88 12.81 9.15
C SER A 13 -1.50 13.33 9.49
N GLU A 14 -1.32 13.82 10.73
CA GLU A 14 -0.02 14.32 11.18
C GLU A 14 1.05 13.21 11.17
N ALA A 15 0.70 12.00 11.60
CA ALA A 15 1.62 10.87 11.61
C ALA A 15 1.93 10.40 10.17
N VAL A 16 0.93 10.39 9.28
CA VAL A 16 1.15 10.07 7.86
C VAL A 16 2.12 11.07 7.22
N ALA A 17 1.92 12.37 7.44
CA ALA A 17 2.80 13.42 6.93
C ALA A 17 4.23 13.27 7.46
N GLN A 18 4.40 13.09 8.78
CA GLN A 18 5.72 12.88 9.39
C GLN A 18 6.43 11.64 8.83
N ILE A 19 5.69 10.55 8.57
CA ILE A 19 6.27 9.35 7.95
C ILE A 19 6.72 9.66 6.53
N MET A 20 5.88 10.33 5.73
CA MET A 20 6.21 10.67 4.34
C MET A 20 7.50 11.50 4.24
N GLU A 21 7.72 12.43 5.17
CA GLU A 21 8.96 13.22 5.24
C GLU A 21 10.22 12.40 5.53
N LYS A 22 10.08 11.19 6.09
CA LYS A 22 11.20 10.33 6.50
C LYS A 22 11.46 9.13 5.59
N LEU A 23 10.54 8.80 4.68
CA LEU A 23 10.63 7.57 3.89
C LEU A 23 11.88 7.51 2.99
N ASP A 24 12.29 8.63 2.41
CA ASP A 24 13.52 8.69 1.59
C ASP A 24 14.78 8.49 2.43
N ASP A 25 14.85 9.08 3.62
CA ASP A 25 15.95 8.86 4.57
C ASP A 25 16.00 7.38 4.99
N TRP A 26 14.83 6.81 5.32
CA TRP A 26 14.70 5.43 5.76
C TRP A 26 15.01 4.41 4.67
N LYS A 27 14.81 4.77 3.39
CA LYS A 27 15.24 3.95 2.26
C LYS A 27 16.74 3.67 2.33
N THR A 28 17.52 4.71 2.61
CA THR A 28 18.97 4.60 2.75
C THR A 28 19.38 3.98 4.08
N ALA A 29 18.76 4.41 5.19
CA ALA A 29 19.16 4.02 6.54
C ALA A 29 18.80 2.58 6.91
N TYR A 30 17.66 2.08 6.43
CA TYR A 30 17.09 0.79 6.82
C TYR A 30 16.88 -0.18 5.65
N GLY A 31 17.27 0.20 4.43
CA GLY A 31 17.20 -0.68 3.26
C GLY A 31 15.76 -0.95 2.80
N LEU A 32 14.85 0.03 2.90
CA LEU A 32 13.54 -0.09 2.25
C LEU A 32 13.76 -0.26 0.74
N LYS A 33 13.01 -1.16 0.10
CA LYS A 33 13.16 -1.42 -1.34
C LYS A 33 12.71 -0.21 -2.14
N ASN A 34 11.49 0.23 -1.88
CA ASN A 34 10.90 1.41 -2.49
C ASN A 34 9.65 1.86 -1.72
N TRP A 35 9.19 3.08 -1.97
CA TRP A 35 7.87 3.53 -1.55
C TRP A 35 7.24 4.41 -2.65
N TYR A 36 5.93 4.56 -2.64
CA TYR A 36 5.20 5.49 -3.52
C TYR A 36 3.86 5.89 -2.91
N LEU A 37 3.37 7.07 -3.30
CA LEU A 37 2.00 7.48 -3.05
C LEU A 37 1.10 6.92 -4.16
N ARG A 38 0.05 6.21 -3.77
CA ARG A 38 -1.02 5.77 -4.65
C ARG A 38 -2.18 6.74 -4.49
N ASP A 39 -2.51 7.46 -5.55
CA ASP A 39 -3.64 8.38 -5.63
C ASP A 39 -4.40 8.10 -6.94
N GLU A 40 -5.35 7.15 -6.87
CA GLU A 40 -6.12 6.72 -8.04
C GLU A 40 -7.52 6.25 -7.62
N ASP A 41 -8.56 6.61 -8.39
CA ASP A 41 -9.94 6.12 -8.24
C ASP A 41 -10.50 6.22 -6.80
N GLY A 42 -10.20 7.33 -6.14
CA GLY A 42 -10.62 7.59 -4.74
C GLY A 42 -9.86 6.76 -3.71
N TYR A 43 -8.79 6.08 -4.11
CA TYR A 43 -7.84 5.47 -3.18
C TYR A 43 -6.64 6.39 -3.00
N LEU A 44 -6.36 6.78 -1.75
CA LEU A 44 -5.19 7.55 -1.35
C LEU A 44 -4.42 6.82 -0.24
N GLY A 45 -3.18 6.43 -0.52
CA GLY A 45 -2.36 5.73 0.48
C GLY A 45 -0.90 5.60 0.08
N VAL A 46 -0.03 5.51 1.08
CA VAL A 46 1.40 5.30 0.88
C VAL A 46 1.68 3.80 0.90
N HIS A 47 2.34 3.31 -0.14
CA HIS A 47 2.76 1.92 -0.26
C HIS A 47 4.27 1.85 -0.04
N VAL A 48 4.69 1.04 0.93
CA VAL A 48 6.10 0.83 1.27
C VAL A 48 6.46 -0.63 1.05
N TYR A 49 7.48 -0.87 0.23
CA TYR A 49 8.00 -2.21 -0.05
C TYR A 49 9.25 -2.50 0.76
N PHE A 50 9.22 -3.63 1.44
CA PHE A 50 10.36 -4.15 2.17
C PHE A 50 11.00 -5.28 1.36
N LYS A 51 12.33 -5.27 1.29
CA LYS A 51 13.12 -6.39 0.80
C LYS A 51 14.36 -6.47 1.66
N ASN A 52 14.61 -7.63 2.26
CA ASN A 52 15.89 -7.86 2.90
C ASN A 52 16.97 -8.05 1.82
N GLY A 53 18.21 -7.67 2.10
CA GLY A 53 19.36 -7.86 1.19
C GLY A 53 19.67 -9.32 0.82
N SER A 54 18.88 -10.28 1.34
CA SER A 54 18.94 -11.70 1.05
C SER A 54 17.69 -12.17 0.29
N ASN A 55 17.88 -13.00 -0.73
CA ASN A 55 16.80 -13.61 -1.51
C ASN A 55 16.02 -14.71 -0.77
N PHE A 56 16.35 -14.98 0.51
CA PHE A 56 15.62 -15.92 1.36
C PHE A 56 14.41 -15.30 2.08
N TYR A 57 14.24 -13.98 1.98
CA TYR A 57 13.12 -13.29 2.61
C TYR A 57 12.09 -12.90 1.56
N TYR A 58 10.83 -13.23 1.85
CA TYR A 58 9.73 -12.78 1.01
C TYR A 58 9.61 -11.25 1.10
N PRO A 59 9.53 -10.55 -0.05
CA PRO A 59 9.12 -9.16 -0.03
C PRO A 59 7.72 -9.05 0.58
N TRP A 60 7.47 -7.92 1.23
CA TRP A 60 6.14 -7.60 1.74
C TRP A 60 5.86 -6.11 1.62
N GLU A 61 4.57 -5.78 1.64
CA GLU A 61 4.07 -4.42 1.47
C GLU A 61 3.43 -3.92 2.78
N LEU A 62 3.76 -2.70 3.19
CA LEU A 62 2.99 -1.95 4.17
C LEU A 62 2.23 -0.83 3.47
N GLN A 63 0.92 -0.79 3.70
CA GLN A 63 0.07 0.32 3.29
C GLN A 63 -0.18 1.22 4.49
N ILE A 64 0.10 2.51 4.33
CA ILE A 64 -0.15 3.53 5.34
C ILE A 64 -1.25 4.43 4.79
N CYS A 65 -2.39 4.42 5.47
CA CYS A 65 -3.56 5.20 5.09
C CYS A 65 -3.82 6.27 6.15
N ASP A 66 -4.27 7.44 5.67
CA ASP A 66 -4.88 8.46 6.51
C ASP A 66 -6.25 7.96 7.01
N GLU A 67 -6.58 8.25 8.27
CA GLU A 67 -7.88 7.91 8.86
C GLU A 67 -9.05 8.58 8.16
N ASN A 68 -8.84 9.79 7.61
CA ASN A 68 -9.86 10.53 6.87
C ASN A 68 -10.21 9.85 5.53
N ASP A 69 -9.26 9.10 4.95
CA ASP A 69 -9.45 8.38 3.69
C ASP A 69 -9.82 6.90 3.89
N ALA A 70 -9.86 6.42 5.14
CA ALA A 70 -10.01 4.99 5.45
C ALA A 70 -11.28 4.37 4.83
N GLU A 71 -12.42 5.05 4.93
CA GLU A 71 -13.69 4.56 4.39
C GLU A 71 -13.65 4.49 2.85
N THR A 72 -13.20 5.56 2.21
CA THR A 72 -13.09 5.63 0.75
C THR A 72 -12.10 4.58 0.23
N ASN A 73 -10.96 4.41 0.91
CA ASN A 73 -9.97 3.38 0.60
C ASN A 73 -10.53 1.96 0.71
N ILE A 74 -11.32 1.66 1.76
CA ILE A 74 -11.98 0.36 1.90
C ILE A 74 -12.97 0.12 0.76
N ARG A 75 -13.77 1.13 0.40
CA ARG A 75 -14.75 1.04 -0.67
C ARG A 75 -14.09 0.84 -2.04
N SER A 76 -13.13 1.68 -2.40
CA SER A 76 -12.42 1.59 -3.69
C SER A 76 -11.66 0.28 -3.81
N HIS A 77 -10.99 -0.19 -2.74
CA HIS A 77 -10.30 -1.48 -2.72
C HIS A 77 -11.25 -2.67 -2.93
N ARG A 78 -12.44 -2.65 -2.30
CA ARG A 78 -13.47 -3.69 -2.50
C ARG A 78 -14.01 -3.68 -3.93
N ALA A 79 -14.24 -2.51 -4.52
CA ALA A 79 -14.73 -2.39 -5.88
C ALA A 79 -13.69 -2.93 -6.89
N TYR A 80 -12.43 -2.47 -6.77
CA TYR A 80 -11.33 -2.90 -7.63
C TYR A 80 -11.09 -4.40 -7.55
N LYS A 81 -10.99 -4.97 -6.34
CA LYS A 81 -10.79 -6.42 -6.18
C LYS A 81 -11.95 -7.26 -6.67
N ARG A 82 -13.13 -6.71 -6.96
CA ARG A 82 -14.25 -7.47 -7.53
C ARG A 82 -14.30 -7.44 -9.05
N GLY A 83 -13.39 -6.72 -9.73
CA GLY A 83 -13.37 -6.64 -11.19
C GLY A 83 -13.32 -8.00 -11.89
N PHE A 84 -12.64 -8.99 -11.29
CA PHE A 84 -12.58 -10.35 -11.83
C PHE A 84 -13.93 -11.09 -11.82
N VAL A 85 -14.86 -10.73 -10.94
CA VAL A 85 -16.22 -11.30 -10.90
C VAL A 85 -17.05 -10.76 -12.07
N ALA A 86 -16.90 -9.48 -12.40
CA ALA A 86 -17.59 -8.87 -13.53
C ALA A 86 -17.11 -9.42 -14.88
N ALA A 87 -15.80 -9.67 -15.01
CA ALA A 87 -15.21 -10.28 -16.22
C ALA A 87 -15.71 -11.71 -16.47
N ALA A 88 -15.93 -12.51 -15.42
CA ALA A 88 -16.43 -13.88 -15.54
C ALA A 88 -17.90 -13.95 -16.02
N LEU A 89 -18.72 -12.94 -15.71
CA LEU A 89 -20.13 -12.87 -16.15
C LEU A 89 -20.28 -12.42 -17.61
N GLN A 90 -19.29 -11.74 -18.18
CA GLN A 90 -19.29 -11.33 -19.60
C GLN A 90 -18.75 -12.42 -20.52
N ALA A 91 -18.12 -13.47 -19.95
CA ALA A 91 -17.55 -14.59 -20.68
C ALA A 91 -18.41 -15.86 -20.64
N ALA A 92 -19.63 -15.79 -20.08
CA ALA A 92 -20.60 -16.87 -19.95
C ALA A 92 -21.86 -16.57 -20.77
#